data_AF-N9V9C5-F1
#
_entry.id   AF-N9V9C5-F1
#
_cell.length_a   1.000
_cell.length_b   1.000
_cell.length_c   1.000
_cell.angle_alpha   90.00
_cell.angle_beta   90.00
_cell.angle_gamma   90.00
#
_symmetry.space_group_name_H-M   'P 1'
#
loop_
_entity.id
_entity.type
_entity.pdbx_description
1 polymer ?
#
loop_
_entity_poly.entity_id
_entity_poly.type
_entity_poly.pdbx_seq_one_letter_code
_entity_poly.pdbx_strand_id
1 'polypeptide(L)'
;MAGLLDGKLLKQLGSNIEMDLEDKIEDEIEEDATNFIEELERIGEEEIIHIIKPKRKNEEKKSKKIIKKIEKEEEILGEFKSKERKRNNRVNANRNDYGNEGFLLMILYYLGCYITLSKLQKDGKHQKLKIVEVGFEDKILLSRKEVEDNIEKIDFPVGTNLKRAKRIITSTNIDNGLLDIIKNFFGFQFKEEVKKKPEKDYMPERRVIESIHLKKEWNKKEIINEGVLFYENIKLFSGKNKTIHLSIDEVTKSLHESLINDSIPPDKSSISNSTQILSLNSCDESDCHSKPI
;
A
#
# COMPACT_ATOMS: atom_id res chain seq x y z
N MET A 1 40.10 -28.96 -30.93
CA MET A 1 39.32 -30.07 -31.53
C MET A 1 38.72 -30.89 -30.38
N ALA A 2 37.52 -31.44 -30.61
CA ALA A 2 36.50 -31.89 -29.64
C ALA A 2 35.67 -30.71 -29.10
N GLY A 3 34.34 -30.69 -29.20
CA GLY A 3 33.40 -31.61 -29.82
C GLY A 3 32.02 -30.96 -29.73
N LEU A 4 31.48 -30.59 -30.88
CA LEU A 4 30.11 -30.12 -31.08
C LEU A 4 29.21 -31.36 -30.97
N LEU A 5 28.32 -31.43 -29.98
CA LEU A 5 27.07 -32.21 -29.97
C LEU A 5 26.30 -31.88 -28.67
N ASP A 6 24.97 -31.93 -28.75
CA ASP A 6 23.97 -31.78 -27.67
C ASP A 6 23.24 -30.44 -27.43
N GLY A 7 23.00 -29.68 -28.51
CA GLY A 7 21.91 -28.68 -28.53
C GLY A 7 20.62 -29.12 -29.23
N LYS A 8 20.65 -30.20 -30.03
CA LYS A 8 19.51 -30.63 -30.89
C LYS A 8 18.71 -31.81 -30.35
N LEU A 9 19.30 -32.69 -29.53
CA LEU A 9 18.59 -33.84 -28.96
C LEU A 9 17.59 -33.43 -27.87
N LEU A 10 17.90 -32.40 -27.07
CA LEU A 10 17.01 -31.90 -26.01
C LEU A 10 15.78 -31.15 -26.53
N LYS A 11 15.85 -30.53 -27.73
CA LYS A 11 14.68 -29.86 -28.34
C LYS A 11 13.73 -30.82 -29.05
N GLN A 12 14.21 -31.97 -29.53
CA GLN A 12 13.35 -32.98 -30.14
C GLN A 12 12.63 -33.86 -29.11
N LEU A 13 13.24 -34.10 -27.94
CA LEU A 13 12.60 -34.86 -26.86
C LEU A 13 11.51 -34.07 -26.12
N GLY A 14 11.66 -32.74 -25.97
CA GLY A 14 10.62 -31.91 -25.33
C GLY A 14 9.35 -31.75 -26.16
N SER A 15 9.48 -31.64 -27.48
CA SER A 15 8.35 -31.44 -28.40
C SER A 15 7.47 -32.68 -28.57
N ASN A 16 8.02 -33.90 -28.49
CA ASN A 16 7.23 -35.12 -28.62
C ASN A 16 6.50 -35.49 -27.31
N ILE A 17 6.99 -35.03 -26.16
CA ILE A 17 6.35 -35.30 -24.86
C ILE A 17 5.17 -34.36 -24.60
N GLU A 18 5.22 -33.11 -25.07
CA GLU A 18 4.09 -32.16 -24.95
C GLU A 18 2.90 -32.57 -25.83
N MET A 19 3.13 -33.01 -27.07
CA MET A 19 2.04 -33.48 -27.95
C MET A 19 1.37 -34.77 -27.43
N ASP A 20 2.13 -35.76 -26.94
CA ASP A 20 1.58 -37.03 -26.43
C ASP A 20 0.78 -36.88 -25.11
N LEU A 21 0.89 -35.72 -24.44
CA LEU A 21 0.15 -35.40 -23.20
C LEU A 21 -1.10 -34.58 -23.47
N GLU A 22 -1.10 -33.70 -24.47
CA GLU A 22 -2.29 -32.93 -24.86
C GLU A 22 -3.34 -33.83 -25.53
N ASP A 23 -2.94 -34.74 -26.42
CA ASP A 23 -3.86 -35.67 -27.08
C ASP A 23 -4.49 -36.67 -26.08
N LYS A 24 -3.73 -37.11 -25.05
CA LYS A 24 -4.27 -37.99 -24.00
C LYS A 24 -5.23 -37.29 -23.04
N ILE A 25 -5.07 -35.98 -22.84
CA ILE A 25 -5.97 -35.18 -22.01
C ILE A 25 -7.25 -34.84 -22.79
N GLU A 26 -7.17 -34.59 -24.11
CA GLU A 26 -8.36 -34.41 -24.93
C GLU A 26 -9.19 -35.69 -25.07
N ASP A 27 -8.55 -36.86 -25.25
CA ASP A 27 -9.25 -38.14 -25.33
C ASP A 27 -9.96 -38.54 -24.00
N GLU A 28 -9.34 -38.29 -22.83
CA GLU A 28 -9.98 -38.55 -21.52
C GLU A 28 -11.17 -37.60 -21.25
N ILE A 29 -11.12 -36.35 -21.75
CA ILE A 29 -12.20 -35.38 -21.57
C ILE A 29 -13.38 -35.70 -22.51
N GLU A 30 -13.13 -36.18 -23.73
CA GLU A 30 -14.21 -36.63 -24.63
C GLU A 30 -14.87 -37.92 -24.15
N GLU A 31 -14.13 -38.90 -23.62
CA GLU A 31 -14.72 -40.15 -23.12
C GLU A 31 -15.62 -39.90 -21.88
N ASP A 32 -15.22 -39.00 -20.98
CA ASP A 32 -16.03 -38.60 -19.82
C ASP A 32 -17.29 -37.78 -20.21
N ALA A 33 -17.19 -36.91 -21.22
CA ALA A 33 -18.33 -36.15 -21.71
C ALA A 33 -19.36 -37.03 -22.43
N THR A 34 -18.90 -38.03 -23.16
CA THR A 34 -19.78 -38.96 -23.90
C THR A 34 -20.50 -39.90 -22.94
N ASN A 35 -19.81 -40.43 -21.92
CA ASN A 35 -20.42 -41.22 -20.85
C ASN A 35 -21.46 -40.41 -20.04
N PHE A 36 -21.20 -39.13 -19.78
CA PHE A 36 -22.15 -38.26 -19.09
C PHE A 36 -23.41 -37.98 -19.92
N ILE A 37 -23.27 -37.85 -21.24
CA ILE A 37 -24.43 -37.66 -22.14
C ILE A 37 -25.23 -38.95 -22.30
N GLU A 38 -24.57 -40.11 -22.45
CA GLU A 38 -25.26 -41.41 -22.47
C GLU A 38 -25.95 -41.73 -21.13
N GLU A 39 -25.39 -41.33 -19.99
CA GLU A 39 -26.05 -41.47 -18.68
C GLU A 39 -27.27 -40.54 -18.55
N LEU A 40 -27.21 -39.33 -19.12
CA LEU A 40 -28.35 -38.42 -19.18
C LEU A 40 -29.46 -38.89 -20.14
N GLU A 41 -29.12 -39.52 -21.27
CA GLU A 41 -30.10 -40.15 -22.17
C GLU A 41 -30.72 -41.40 -21.54
N ARG A 42 -29.92 -42.21 -20.81
CA ARG A 42 -30.43 -43.37 -20.06
C ARG A 42 -31.37 -42.97 -18.92
N ILE A 43 -31.11 -41.84 -18.25
CA ILE A 43 -32.03 -41.24 -17.26
C ILE A 43 -33.29 -40.64 -17.92
N GLY A 44 -33.19 -40.20 -19.19
CA GLY A 44 -34.29 -39.65 -19.97
C GLY A 44 -35.26 -40.70 -20.54
N GLU A 45 -34.80 -41.93 -20.79
CA GLU A 45 -35.60 -42.98 -21.44
C GLU A 45 -36.31 -43.94 -20.46
N GLU A 46 -35.93 -44.01 -19.18
CA GLU A 46 -36.62 -44.88 -18.21
C GLU A 46 -37.94 -44.30 -17.63
N GLU A 47 -38.32 -43.06 -17.94
CA GLU A 47 -39.59 -42.47 -17.48
C GLU A 47 -40.71 -42.39 -18.53
N ILE A 48 -40.69 -43.27 -19.54
CA ILE A 48 -41.82 -43.45 -20.46
C ILE A 48 -42.28 -44.90 -20.45
N ILE A 49 -43.22 -45.22 -19.55
CA ILE A 49 -44.51 -45.90 -19.81
C ILE A 49 -45.14 -46.23 -18.45
N HIS A 50 -46.11 -45.40 -18.01
CA HIS A 50 -47.45 -45.86 -17.67
C HIS A 50 -48.37 -44.64 -17.42
N ILE A 51 -49.37 -44.52 -18.30
CA ILE A 51 -50.46 -43.54 -18.23
C ILE A 51 -51.37 -43.88 -17.04
N ILE A 52 -51.79 -42.88 -16.24
CA ILE A 52 -53.20 -42.56 -15.82
C ILE A 52 -53.22 -41.47 -14.69
N LYS A 53 -53.63 -40.24 -15.07
CA LYS A 53 -54.36 -39.13 -14.35
C LYS A 53 -54.04 -38.71 -12.87
N PRO A 54 -54.45 -37.49 -12.43
CA PRO A 54 -53.78 -36.20 -12.53
C PRO A 54 -53.23 -35.69 -11.16
N LYS A 55 -52.03 -35.07 -11.12
CA LYS A 55 -51.52 -34.39 -9.90
C LYS A 55 -51.05 -32.95 -10.14
N ARG A 56 -51.93 -32.10 -10.68
CA ARG A 56 -51.69 -30.65 -10.91
C ARG A 56 -51.50 -29.77 -9.64
N LYS A 57 -51.40 -30.33 -8.42
CA LYS A 57 -51.25 -29.53 -7.18
C LYS A 57 -49.86 -29.56 -6.53
N ASN A 58 -48.95 -30.45 -6.95
CA ASN A 58 -47.64 -30.62 -6.30
C ASN A 58 -46.46 -29.96 -7.06
N GLU A 59 -46.56 -29.81 -8.38
CA GLU A 59 -45.52 -29.15 -9.19
C GLU A 59 -45.46 -27.64 -8.94
N GLU A 60 -46.60 -26.95 -8.86
CA GLU A 60 -46.67 -25.51 -8.53
C GLU A 60 -46.00 -25.15 -7.19
N LYS A 61 -46.07 -26.04 -6.18
CA LYS A 61 -45.44 -25.80 -4.88
C LYS A 61 -43.93 -26.03 -4.92
N LYS A 62 -43.44 -26.95 -5.77
CA LYS A 62 -42.01 -27.19 -5.98
C LYS A 62 -41.39 -26.06 -6.80
N SER A 63 -42.02 -25.63 -7.89
CA SER A 63 -41.56 -24.49 -8.70
C SER A 63 -41.63 -23.16 -7.94
N LYS A 64 -42.68 -22.89 -7.16
CA LYS A 64 -42.72 -21.70 -6.26
C LYS A 64 -41.64 -21.72 -5.17
N LYS A 65 -41.22 -22.90 -4.66
CA LYS A 65 -40.12 -23.02 -3.70
C LYS A 65 -38.75 -22.83 -4.36
N ILE A 66 -38.57 -23.32 -5.59
CA ILE A 66 -37.34 -23.13 -6.38
C ILE A 66 -37.20 -21.66 -6.78
N ILE A 67 -38.26 -21.03 -7.30
CA ILE A 67 -38.29 -19.59 -7.66
C ILE A 67 -38.00 -18.73 -6.44
N LYS A 68 -38.64 -18.97 -5.28
CA LYS A 68 -38.33 -18.24 -4.03
C LYS A 68 -36.91 -18.45 -3.52
N LYS A 69 -36.29 -19.60 -3.82
CA LYS A 69 -34.91 -19.88 -3.44
C LYS A 69 -33.93 -19.12 -4.35
N ILE A 70 -34.20 -19.10 -5.65
CA ILE A 70 -33.43 -18.33 -6.64
C ILE A 70 -33.55 -16.82 -6.36
N GLU A 71 -34.76 -16.29 -6.14
CA GLU A 71 -34.97 -14.88 -5.79
C GLU A 71 -34.20 -14.49 -4.52
N LYS A 72 -34.18 -15.38 -3.50
CA LYS A 72 -33.45 -15.15 -2.26
C LYS A 72 -31.93 -15.23 -2.46
N GLU A 73 -31.45 -16.12 -3.32
CA GLU A 73 -30.03 -16.21 -3.69
C GLU A 73 -29.58 -15.00 -4.53
N GLU A 74 -30.42 -14.48 -5.43
CA GLU A 74 -30.18 -13.25 -6.18
C GLU A 74 -30.21 -12.01 -5.29
N GLU A 75 -31.12 -11.94 -4.31
CA GLU A 75 -31.17 -10.88 -3.29
C GLU A 75 -29.89 -10.89 -2.43
N ILE A 76 -29.45 -12.06 -1.97
CA ILE A 76 -28.20 -12.25 -1.24
C ILE A 76 -27.00 -11.82 -2.11
N LEU A 77 -26.92 -12.28 -3.36
CA LEU A 77 -25.85 -11.90 -4.30
C LEU A 77 -25.85 -10.39 -4.59
N GLY A 78 -27.03 -9.78 -4.70
CA GLY A 78 -27.22 -8.34 -4.83
C GLY A 78 -26.71 -7.57 -3.61
N GLU A 79 -27.00 -8.05 -2.40
CA GLU A 79 -26.46 -7.49 -1.16
C GLU A 79 -24.93 -7.60 -1.08
N PHE A 80 -24.36 -8.75 -1.46
CA PHE A 80 -22.91 -8.95 -1.48
C PHE A 80 -22.23 -7.98 -2.45
N LYS A 81 -22.74 -7.87 -3.69
CA LYS A 81 -22.25 -6.91 -4.69
C LYS A 81 -22.38 -5.46 -4.20
N SER A 82 -23.45 -5.11 -3.49
CA SER A 82 -23.62 -3.78 -2.88
C SER A 82 -22.60 -3.50 -1.77
N LYS A 83 -22.38 -4.47 -0.87
CA LYS A 83 -21.37 -4.39 0.20
C LYS A 83 -19.96 -4.25 -0.38
N GLU A 84 -19.64 -5.00 -1.43
CA GLU A 84 -18.36 -4.94 -2.13
C GLU A 84 -18.14 -3.59 -2.84
N ARG A 85 -19.15 -3.08 -3.57
CA ARG A 85 -19.10 -1.73 -4.17
C ARG A 85 -18.85 -0.65 -3.12
N LYS A 86 -19.56 -0.69 -1.99
CA LYS A 86 -19.34 0.25 -0.88
C LYS A 86 -17.92 0.15 -0.32
N ARG A 87 -17.37 -1.07 -0.18
CA ARG A 87 -15.99 -1.29 0.26
C ARG A 87 -14.99 -0.71 -0.73
N ASN A 88 -15.14 -0.98 -2.02
CA ASN A 88 -14.24 -0.48 -3.07
C ASN A 88 -14.29 1.05 -3.18
N ASN A 89 -15.48 1.64 -3.10
CA ASN A 89 -15.64 3.10 -3.07
C ASN A 89 -14.92 3.72 -1.88
N ARG A 90 -14.99 3.08 -0.70
CA ARG A 90 -14.27 3.55 0.50
C ARG A 90 -12.76 3.44 0.33
N VAL A 91 -12.26 2.34 -0.22
CA VAL A 91 -10.81 2.15 -0.47
C VAL A 91 -10.29 3.19 -1.46
N ASN A 92 -11.05 3.48 -2.53
CA ASN A 92 -10.69 4.49 -3.52
C ASN A 92 -10.74 5.91 -2.93
N ALA A 93 -11.76 6.24 -2.15
CA ALA A 93 -11.84 7.53 -1.46
C ALA A 93 -10.64 7.75 -0.52
N ASN A 94 -10.30 6.73 0.28
CA ASN A 94 -9.13 6.75 1.15
C ASN A 94 -7.82 6.89 0.35
N ARG A 95 -7.68 6.14 -0.76
CA ARG A 95 -6.51 6.25 -1.65
C ARG A 95 -6.34 7.67 -2.17
N ASN A 96 -7.43 8.31 -2.58
CA ASN A 96 -7.40 9.66 -3.13
C ASN A 96 -7.00 10.69 -2.07
N ASP A 97 -7.53 10.58 -0.85
CA ASP A 97 -7.15 11.44 0.27
C ASP A 97 -5.70 11.24 0.70
N TYR A 98 -5.27 9.97 0.74
CA TYR A 98 -3.91 9.56 1.06
C TYR A 98 -2.92 10.09 0.03
N GLY A 99 -3.21 9.91 -1.26
CA GLY A 99 -2.39 10.41 -2.35
C GLY A 99 -2.33 11.94 -2.40
N ASN A 100 -3.45 12.63 -2.23
CA ASN A 100 -3.43 14.10 -2.24
C ASN A 100 -2.55 14.67 -1.12
N GLU A 101 -2.69 14.19 0.12
CA GLU A 101 -1.82 14.60 1.23
C GLU A 101 -0.36 14.21 0.98
N GLY A 102 -0.09 13.01 0.49
CA GLY A 102 1.27 12.57 0.15
C GLY A 102 1.93 13.47 -0.88
N PHE A 103 1.18 13.95 -1.87
CA PHE A 103 1.70 14.87 -2.88
C PHE A 103 2.00 16.27 -2.30
N LEU A 104 1.18 16.76 -1.37
CA LEU A 104 1.46 18.01 -0.65
C LEU A 104 2.75 17.91 0.18
N LEU A 105 2.89 16.81 0.93
CA LEU A 105 4.10 16.54 1.71
C LEU A 105 5.32 16.41 0.81
N MET A 106 5.18 15.81 -0.38
CA MET A 106 6.23 15.69 -1.37
C MET A 106 6.71 17.06 -1.85
N ILE A 107 5.79 17.96 -2.22
CA ILE A 107 6.14 19.33 -2.62
C ILE A 107 6.89 20.04 -1.51
N LEU A 108 6.35 20.02 -0.28
CA LEU A 108 6.97 20.69 0.87
C LEU A 108 8.38 20.15 1.15
N TYR A 109 8.57 18.84 1.10
CA TYR A 109 9.87 18.20 1.26
C TYR A 109 10.87 18.69 0.20
N TYR A 110 10.48 18.71 -1.08
CA TYR A 110 11.36 19.19 -2.16
C TYR A 110 11.64 20.70 -2.11
N LEU A 111 10.78 21.47 -1.46
CA LEU A 111 11.02 22.89 -1.17
C LEU A 111 11.96 23.10 0.02
N GLY A 112 12.47 22.03 0.64
CA GLY A 112 13.40 22.09 1.77
C GLY A 112 12.72 22.16 3.14
N CYS A 113 11.41 21.91 3.22
CA CYS A 113 10.74 21.81 4.51
C CYS A 113 11.17 20.54 5.25
N TYR A 114 11.31 20.64 6.57
CA TYR A 114 11.29 19.47 7.42
C TYR A 114 9.85 19.07 7.75
N ILE A 115 9.60 17.76 7.86
CA ILE A 115 8.28 17.19 8.11
C ILE A 115 8.40 16.17 9.23
N THR A 116 7.67 16.38 10.32
CA THR A 116 7.59 15.42 11.42
C THR A 116 6.23 14.71 11.38
N LEU A 117 6.26 13.38 11.29
CA LEU A 117 5.10 12.51 11.20
C LEU A 117 5.13 11.47 12.32
N SER A 118 3.96 10.95 12.69
CA SER A 118 3.84 9.83 13.62
C SER A 118 3.02 8.69 13.02
N LYS A 119 3.52 7.46 13.20
CA LYS A 119 2.82 6.23 12.81
C LYS A 119 1.62 6.00 13.73
N LEU A 120 0.54 5.52 13.13
CA LEU A 120 -0.62 5.04 13.88
C LEU A 120 -0.31 3.64 14.41
N GLN A 121 -0.90 3.27 15.56
CA GLN A 121 -0.68 1.96 16.20
C GLN A 121 -1.17 0.76 15.37
N LYS A 122 -2.06 1.00 14.40
CA LYS A 122 -2.60 -0.04 13.52
C LYS A 122 -2.15 0.24 12.10
N ASP A 123 -1.62 -0.79 11.45
CA ASP A 123 -1.29 -0.76 10.03
C ASP A 123 -2.53 -1.03 9.17
N GLY A 124 -2.60 -0.33 8.05
CA GLY A 124 -3.72 -0.40 7.13
C GLY A 124 -3.37 0.17 5.76
N LYS A 125 -3.99 -0.38 4.72
CA LYS A 125 -3.77 0.06 3.33
C LYS A 125 -4.22 1.52 3.15
N HIS A 126 -3.34 2.34 2.56
CA HIS A 126 -3.55 3.78 2.36
C HIS A 126 -3.94 4.54 3.63
N GLN A 127 -3.41 4.11 4.78
CA GLN A 127 -3.64 4.79 6.04
C GLN A 127 -2.66 5.96 6.20
N LYS A 128 -3.18 7.18 6.31
CA LYS A 128 -2.39 8.40 6.51
C LYS A 128 -1.57 8.33 7.79
N LEU A 129 -0.38 8.93 7.76
CA LEU A 129 0.40 9.20 8.96
C LEU A 129 -0.17 10.44 9.66
N LYS A 130 0.07 10.55 10.97
CA LYS A 130 -0.35 11.74 11.72
C LYS A 130 0.75 12.79 11.59
N ILE A 131 0.50 13.83 10.78
CA ILE A 131 1.38 15.01 10.67
C ILE A 131 1.43 15.70 12.03
N VAL A 132 2.63 15.84 12.57
CA VAL A 132 2.91 16.50 13.86
C VAL A 132 3.31 17.94 13.61
N GLU A 133 4.25 18.14 12.70
CA GLU A 133 4.82 19.46 12.43
C GLU A 133 5.37 19.55 11.00
N VAL A 134 5.28 20.73 10.41
CA VAL A 134 6.01 21.12 9.20
C VAL A 134 6.71 22.44 9.50
N GLY A 135 7.99 22.53 9.15
CA GLY A 135 8.74 23.77 9.24
C GLY A 135 9.76 23.92 8.12
N PHE A 136 10.36 25.11 8.07
CA PHE A 136 11.33 25.52 7.07
C PHE A 136 12.40 26.34 7.78
N GLU A 137 13.66 25.91 7.66
CA GLU A 137 14.77 26.43 8.46
C GLU A 137 14.40 26.40 9.96
N ASP A 138 14.58 27.50 10.69
CA ASP A 138 14.28 27.61 12.12
C ASP A 138 12.80 27.95 12.41
N LYS A 139 11.94 27.98 11.39
CA LYS A 139 10.55 28.41 11.52
C LYS A 139 9.56 27.25 11.38
N ILE A 140 8.73 27.07 12.41
CA ILE A 140 7.55 26.19 12.34
C ILE A 140 6.48 26.89 11.48
N LEU A 141 6.05 26.21 10.41
CA LEU A 141 5.02 26.71 9.50
C LEU A 141 3.64 26.15 9.85
N LEU A 142 3.59 24.92 10.36
CA LEU A 142 2.35 24.26 10.78
C LEU A 142 2.64 23.34 11.96
N SER A 143 2.01 23.61 13.10
CA SER A 143 2.05 22.73 14.27
C SER A 143 0.68 22.12 14.53
N ARG A 144 0.62 20.79 14.61
CA ARG A 144 -0.61 20.12 15.03
C ARG A 144 -1.03 20.51 16.44
N LYS A 145 -0.08 20.70 17.36
CA LYS A 145 -0.37 21.06 18.74
C LYS A 145 -1.10 22.40 18.78
N GLU A 146 -0.61 23.39 18.05
CA GLU A 146 -1.24 24.71 17.95
C GLU A 146 -2.66 24.63 17.36
N VAL A 147 -2.87 23.81 16.33
CA VAL A 147 -4.21 23.58 15.76
C VAL A 147 -5.14 22.93 16.80
N GLU A 148 -4.67 21.92 17.53
CA GLU A 148 -5.43 21.25 18.59
C GLU A 148 -5.77 22.25 19.73
N ASP A 149 -4.82 23.07 20.16
CA ASP A 149 -5.00 24.11 21.20
C ASP A 149 -5.99 25.21 20.76
N ASN A 150 -6.01 25.58 19.48
CA ASN A 150 -6.99 26.53 18.96
C ASN A 150 -8.41 25.94 18.88
N ILE A 151 -8.51 24.63 18.61
CA ILE A 151 -9.80 23.93 18.59
C ILE A 151 -10.37 23.74 20.00
N GLU A 152 -9.51 23.65 21.02
CA GLU A 152 -9.94 23.62 22.43
C GLU A 152 -10.75 24.85 22.81
N LYS A 153 -10.51 25.99 22.16
CA LYS A 153 -11.18 27.28 22.41
C LYS A 153 -12.52 27.45 21.69
N ILE A 154 -12.92 26.49 20.85
CA ILE A 154 -14.17 26.55 20.09
C ILE A 154 -15.34 26.14 20.99
N ASP A 155 -16.37 26.99 21.06
CA ASP A 155 -17.64 26.64 21.70
C ASP A 155 -18.47 25.73 20.80
N PHE A 156 -18.55 24.45 21.17
CA PHE A 156 -19.32 23.47 20.41
C PHE A 156 -20.80 23.47 20.83
N PRO A 157 -21.74 23.34 19.88
CA PRO A 157 -23.17 23.20 20.20
C PRO A 157 -23.45 22.00 21.11
N VAL A 158 -24.42 22.16 21.99
CA VAL A 158 -24.88 21.11 22.93
C VAL A 158 -25.24 19.83 22.16
N GLY A 159 -24.84 18.67 22.70
CA GLY A 159 -25.05 17.36 22.06
C GLY A 159 -24.03 17.00 20.98
N THR A 160 -23.04 17.86 20.71
CA THR A 160 -21.95 17.53 19.79
C THR A 160 -21.06 16.43 20.37
N ASN A 161 -20.76 15.41 19.57
CA ASN A 161 -19.68 14.46 19.88
C ASN A 161 -18.32 15.17 19.75
N LEU A 162 -17.85 15.76 20.84
CA LEU A 162 -16.65 16.60 20.89
C LEU A 162 -15.42 15.87 20.34
N LYS A 163 -15.20 14.62 20.77
CA LYS A 163 -14.04 13.82 20.33
C LYS A 163 -14.01 13.64 18.81
N ARG A 164 -15.15 13.34 18.19
CA ARG A 164 -15.25 13.19 16.74
C ARG A 164 -15.11 14.53 16.03
N ALA A 165 -15.79 15.58 16.52
CA ALA A 165 -15.75 16.91 15.93
C ALA A 165 -14.33 17.50 15.94
N LYS A 166 -13.67 17.54 17.10
CA LYS A 166 -12.29 18.01 17.25
C LYS A 166 -11.34 17.28 16.30
N ARG A 167 -11.44 15.95 16.21
CA ARG A 167 -10.60 15.14 15.31
C ARG A 167 -10.78 15.51 13.83
N ILE A 168 -12.02 15.70 13.39
CA ILE A 168 -12.32 16.06 11.99
C ILE A 168 -11.77 17.45 11.70
N ILE A 169 -12.10 18.44 12.53
CA ILE A 169 -11.65 19.83 12.36
C ILE A 169 -10.12 19.89 12.36
N THR A 170 -9.46 19.19 13.28
CA THR A 170 -7.99 19.13 13.34
C THR A 170 -7.42 18.58 12.03
N SER A 171 -7.93 17.43 11.56
CA SER A 171 -7.42 16.82 10.33
C SER A 171 -7.63 17.73 9.12
N THR A 172 -8.80 18.37 9.01
CA THR A 172 -9.10 19.26 7.89
C THR A 172 -8.27 20.53 7.92
N ASN A 173 -8.06 21.14 9.09
CA ASN A 173 -7.21 22.31 9.23
C ASN A 173 -5.74 22.00 8.92
N ILE A 174 -5.26 20.80 9.26
CA ILE A 174 -3.91 20.36 8.88
C ILE A 174 -3.81 20.17 7.36
N ASP A 175 -4.72 19.41 6.74
CA ASP A 175 -4.75 19.22 5.28
C ASP A 175 -4.79 20.58 4.54
N ASN A 176 -5.65 21.49 4.99
CA ASN A 176 -5.79 22.84 4.44
C ASN A 176 -4.54 23.70 4.70
N GLY A 177 -3.94 23.59 5.88
CA GLY A 177 -2.72 24.31 6.24
C GLY A 177 -1.55 23.96 5.32
N LEU A 178 -1.43 22.71 4.89
CA LEU A 178 -0.43 22.32 3.89
C LEU A 178 -0.64 23.07 2.56
N LEU A 179 -1.89 23.19 2.10
CA LEU A 179 -2.22 23.96 0.89
C LEU A 179 -1.86 25.43 1.07
N ASP A 180 -2.22 26.01 2.21
CA ASP A 180 -1.99 27.42 2.50
C ASP A 180 -0.49 27.74 2.60
N ILE A 181 0.34 26.83 3.11
CA ILE A 181 1.80 26.96 3.07
C ILE A 181 2.28 27.00 1.61
N ILE A 182 1.91 26.01 0.80
CA ILE A 182 2.36 25.93 -0.61
C ILE A 182 1.93 27.18 -1.39
N LYS A 183 0.71 27.66 -1.16
CA LYS A 183 0.15 28.82 -1.85
C LYS A 183 0.70 30.15 -1.36
N ASN A 184 0.63 30.41 -0.05
CA ASN A 184 0.88 31.73 0.51
C ASN A 184 2.33 31.93 0.95
N PHE A 185 2.98 30.88 1.46
CA PHE A 185 4.39 30.96 1.87
C PHE A 185 5.33 30.78 0.68
N PHE A 186 5.06 29.80 -0.18
CA PHE A 186 5.91 29.51 -1.35
C PHE A 186 5.40 30.10 -2.67
N GLY A 187 4.22 30.72 -2.70
CA GLY A 187 3.72 31.45 -3.86
C GLY A 187 3.20 30.60 -5.03
N PHE A 188 2.94 29.31 -4.83
CA PHE A 188 2.46 28.43 -5.90
C PHE A 188 1.01 28.73 -6.27
N GLN A 189 0.70 28.53 -7.56
CA GLN A 189 -0.65 28.63 -8.09
C GLN A 189 -1.14 27.25 -8.53
N PHE A 190 -2.33 26.86 -8.04
CA PHE A 190 -2.95 25.58 -8.38
C PHE A 190 -4.47 25.69 -8.30
N LYS A 191 -5.17 24.78 -8.98
CA LYS A 191 -6.61 24.65 -8.91
C LYS A 191 -7.00 23.82 -7.69
N GLU A 192 -7.92 24.33 -6.91
CA GLU A 192 -8.44 23.70 -5.69
C GLU A 192 -9.89 23.25 -5.90
N GLU A 193 -10.23 22.06 -5.40
CA GLU A 193 -11.59 21.54 -5.37
C GLU A 193 -12.07 21.41 -3.91
N VAL A 194 -13.29 21.87 -3.61
CA VAL A 194 -13.94 21.62 -2.30
C VAL A 194 -14.64 20.26 -2.36
N LYS A 195 -14.07 19.27 -1.66
CA LYS A 195 -14.45 17.85 -1.84
C LYS A 195 -15.86 17.52 -1.33
N LYS A 196 -16.28 18.17 -0.25
CA LYS A 196 -17.63 18.08 0.33
C LYS A 196 -17.86 19.33 1.17
N LYS A 197 -19.04 19.94 1.03
CA LYS A 197 -19.46 20.99 1.96
C LYS A 197 -19.49 20.44 3.40
N PRO A 198 -19.06 21.22 4.40
CA PRO A 198 -19.11 20.79 5.78
C PRO A 198 -20.54 20.46 6.18
N GLU A 199 -20.70 19.44 7.03
CA GLU A 199 -22.02 19.02 7.51
C GLU A 199 -22.62 20.04 8.48
N LYS A 200 -21.78 20.91 9.04
CA LYS A 200 -22.15 21.89 10.06
C LYS A 200 -21.30 23.15 9.87
N ASP A 201 -21.87 24.32 10.18
CA ASP A 201 -21.25 25.62 9.89
C ASP A 201 -19.92 25.84 10.63
N TYR A 202 -19.76 25.24 11.81
CA TYR A 202 -18.51 25.35 12.59
C TYR A 202 -17.38 24.44 12.06
N MET A 203 -17.64 23.59 11.06
CA MET A 203 -16.64 22.72 10.47
C MET A 203 -16.01 23.37 9.24
N PRO A 204 -14.68 23.33 9.10
CA PRO A 204 -14.01 23.88 7.93
C PRO A 204 -14.34 23.08 6.66
N GLU A 205 -14.39 23.76 5.53
CA GLU A 205 -14.41 23.14 4.21
C GLU A 205 -13.13 22.37 3.94
N ARG A 206 -13.26 21.19 3.35
CA ARG A 206 -12.10 20.39 2.96
C ARG A 206 -11.70 20.69 1.53
N ARG A 207 -10.51 21.26 1.36
CA ARG A 207 -9.92 21.60 0.07
C ARG A 207 -8.91 20.52 -0.33
N VAL A 208 -8.78 20.27 -1.63
CA VAL A 208 -7.77 19.37 -2.22
C VAL A 208 -7.24 19.96 -3.51
N ILE A 209 -6.00 19.64 -3.87
CA ILE A 209 -5.48 20.02 -5.19
C ILE A 209 -6.17 19.21 -6.28
N GLU A 210 -6.71 19.90 -7.27
CA GLU A 210 -7.27 19.33 -8.49
C GLU A 210 -6.23 19.26 -9.62
N SER A 211 -5.49 20.35 -9.84
CA SER A 211 -4.35 20.38 -10.76
C SER A 211 -3.33 21.44 -10.37
N ILE A 212 -2.07 21.24 -10.76
CA ILE A 212 -0.98 22.19 -10.53
C ILE A 212 -0.01 22.19 -11.71
N HIS A 213 0.46 23.37 -12.10
CA HIS A 213 1.51 23.51 -13.09
C HIS A 213 2.87 23.62 -12.41
N LEU A 214 3.75 22.65 -12.65
CA LEU A 214 5.14 22.65 -12.21
C LEU A 214 6.04 22.66 -13.46
N LYS A 215 6.92 21.66 -13.62
CA LYS A 215 7.62 21.40 -14.88
C LYS A 215 6.66 20.93 -16.00
N LYS A 216 5.54 20.35 -15.61
CA LYS A 216 4.42 19.93 -16.47
C LYS A 216 3.12 20.23 -15.75
N GLU A 217 2.01 20.12 -16.47
CA GLU A 217 0.69 20.06 -15.82
C GLU A 217 0.54 18.71 -15.12
N TRP A 218 0.20 18.75 -13.83
CA TRP A 218 -0.14 17.59 -13.02
C TRP A 218 -1.64 17.56 -12.82
N ASN A 219 -2.30 16.51 -13.34
CA ASN A 219 -3.72 16.32 -13.11
C ASN A 219 -4.00 15.52 -11.81
N LYS A 220 -5.26 15.52 -11.38
CA LYS A 220 -5.74 14.81 -10.18
C LYS A 220 -5.26 13.35 -10.08
N LYS A 221 -5.26 12.60 -11.19
CA LYS A 221 -4.85 11.19 -11.19
C LYS A 221 -3.36 11.05 -10.95
N GLU A 222 -2.55 11.88 -11.60
CA GLU A 222 -1.10 11.89 -11.43
C GLU A 222 -0.71 12.32 -10.01
N ILE A 223 -1.33 13.38 -9.50
CA ILE A 223 -1.17 13.87 -8.11
C ILE A 223 -1.40 12.74 -7.11
N ILE A 224 -2.53 12.03 -7.24
CA ILE A 224 -2.85 10.92 -6.32
C ILE A 224 -1.83 9.80 -6.44
N ASN A 225 -1.39 9.45 -7.65
CA ASN A 225 -0.47 8.33 -7.85
C ASN A 225 0.92 8.63 -7.27
N GLU A 226 1.50 9.79 -7.58
CA GLU A 226 2.80 10.17 -7.03
C GLU A 226 2.74 10.33 -5.52
N GLY A 227 1.68 10.98 -5.03
CA GLY A 227 1.53 11.14 -3.60
C GLY A 227 1.38 9.81 -2.86
N VAL A 228 0.69 8.81 -3.43
CA VAL A 228 0.66 7.45 -2.86
C VAL A 228 2.07 6.86 -2.79
N LEU A 229 2.84 6.95 -3.89
CA LEU A 229 4.21 6.41 -3.94
C LEU A 229 5.11 7.07 -2.90
N PHE A 230 5.10 8.40 -2.81
CA PHE A 230 5.86 9.14 -1.82
C PHE A 230 5.54 8.69 -0.40
N TYR A 231 4.26 8.56 -0.07
CA TYR A 231 3.80 8.18 1.26
C TYR A 231 4.19 6.74 1.64
N GLU A 232 4.12 5.79 0.71
CA GLU A 232 4.61 4.43 0.94
C GLU A 232 6.13 4.43 1.17
N ASN A 233 6.90 5.22 0.41
CA ASN A 233 8.35 5.34 0.62
C ASN A 233 8.69 5.91 2.01
N ILE A 234 7.96 6.91 2.50
CA ILE A 234 8.15 7.45 3.85
C ILE A 234 7.93 6.37 4.92
N LYS A 235 6.88 5.54 4.75
CA LYS A 235 6.57 4.46 5.69
C LYS A 235 7.65 3.38 5.71
N LEU A 236 8.23 3.08 4.55
CA LEU A 236 9.35 2.14 4.41
C LEU A 236 10.62 2.71 5.05
N PHE A 237 10.99 3.96 4.72
CA PHE A 237 12.17 4.65 5.26
C PHE A 237 12.23 4.61 6.79
N SER A 238 11.10 4.85 7.44
CA SER A 238 11.01 4.87 8.89
C SER A 238 11.08 3.51 9.58
N GLY A 239 10.96 2.39 8.85
CA GLY A 239 11.04 1.04 9.43
C GLY A 239 10.10 0.84 10.62
N LYS A 240 10.66 0.56 11.81
CA LYS A 240 9.89 0.36 13.05
C LYS A 240 9.71 1.64 13.89
N ASN A 241 10.26 2.77 13.47
CA ASN A 241 10.21 4.01 14.23
C ASN A 241 8.78 4.55 14.29
N LYS A 242 8.35 4.94 15.50
CA LYS A 242 7.00 5.52 15.73
C LYS A 242 6.89 6.95 15.21
N THR A 243 7.99 7.69 15.24
CA THR A 243 8.10 9.06 14.75
C THR A 243 9.04 9.06 13.56
N ILE A 244 8.69 9.84 12.55
CA ILE A 244 9.47 10.03 11.34
C ILE A 244 9.78 11.51 11.27
N HIS A 245 11.05 11.85 11.21
CA HIS A 245 11.50 13.18 10.87
C HIS A 245 12.09 13.13 9.46
N LEU A 246 11.60 13.99 8.58
CA LEU A 246 11.94 13.99 7.17
C LEU A 246 12.48 15.36 6.80
N SER A 247 13.78 15.44 6.54
CA SER A 247 14.47 16.60 6.03
C SER A 247 15.52 16.13 5.02
N ILE A 248 15.96 17.02 4.13
CA ILE A 248 17.00 16.69 3.13
C ILE A 248 18.26 16.20 3.85
N ASP A 249 18.65 16.86 4.94
CA ASP A 249 19.83 16.50 5.71
C ASP A 249 19.72 15.11 6.33
N GLU A 250 18.57 14.77 6.92
CA GLU A 250 18.34 13.47 7.55
C GLU A 250 18.37 12.33 6.53
N VAL A 251 17.72 12.53 5.38
CA VAL A 251 17.71 11.53 4.30
C VAL A 251 19.12 11.36 3.71
N THR A 252 19.82 12.46 3.45
CA THR A 252 21.18 12.44 2.91
C THR A 252 22.14 11.74 3.86
N LYS A 253 22.04 12.03 5.17
CA LYS A 253 22.83 11.36 6.20
C LYS A 253 22.55 9.86 6.24
N SER A 254 21.28 9.46 6.24
CA SER A 254 20.88 8.05 6.25
C SER A 254 21.38 7.28 5.01
N LEU A 255 21.35 7.90 3.83
CA LEU A 255 21.90 7.31 2.61
C LEU A 255 23.42 7.13 2.68
N HIS A 256 24.14 8.14 3.19
CA HIS A 256 25.59 8.03 3.40
C HIS A 256 25.96 6.91 4.36
N GLU A 257 25.26 6.80 5.50
CA GLU A 257 25.49 5.72 6.48
C GLU A 257 25.23 4.33 5.87
N SER A 258 24.20 4.19 5.04
CA SER A 258 23.88 2.93 4.36
C SER A 258 24.96 2.53 3.34
N LEU A 259 25.43 3.49 2.53
CA LEU A 259 26.49 3.26 1.55
C LEU A 259 27.83 2.87 2.19
N ILE A 260 28.13 3.41 3.38
CA ILE A 260 29.33 3.04 4.14
C ILE A 260 29.20 1.60 4.66
N ASN A 261 28.04 1.22 5.20
CA ASN A 261 27.82 -0.11 5.77
C ASN A 261 27.84 -1.24 4.72
N ASP A 262 27.37 -0.98 3.49
CA ASP A 262 27.43 -1.96 2.40
C ASP A 262 28.84 -2.12 1.81
N SER A 263 29.77 -1.20 2.11
CA SER A 263 31.15 -1.20 1.61
C SER A 263 32.15 -1.92 2.53
N ILE A 264 31.73 -2.36 3.72
CA ILE A 264 32.55 -3.15 4.65
C ILE A 264 32.38 -4.63 4.29
N PRO A 265 33.41 -5.34 3.80
CA PRO A 265 33.33 -6.78 3.61
C PRO A 265 33.05 -7.45 4.97
N PRO A 266 32.27 -8.54 5.03
CA PRO A 266 32.11 -9.25 6.29
C PRO A 266 33.48 -9.70 6.78
N ASP A 267 33.90 -9.18 7.95
CA ASP A 267 35.14 -9.55 8.58
C ASP A 267 35.16 -11.07 8.77
N LYS A 268 36.07 -11.73 8.04
CA LYS A 268 36.45 -13.12 8.31
C LYS A 268 37.30 -13.15 9.58
N SER A 269 36.72 -12.80 10.72
CA SER A 269 37.38 -12.97 12.02
C SER A 269 36.45 -13.59 13.04
N SER A 270 35.87 -14.73 12.68
CA SER A 270 35.44 -15.71 13.66
C SER A 270 35.59 -17.11 13.08
N ILE A 271 36.73 -17.73 13.38
CA ILE A 271 36.96 -19.15 13.72
C ILE A 271 38.41 -19.49 13.36
N SER A 272 39.31 -19.36 14.34
CA SER A 272 40.24 -20.45 14.68
C SER A 272 40.82 -20.20 16.07
N ASN A 273 40.17 -20.81 17.07
CA ASN A 273 40.86 -21.19 18.29
C ASN A 273 41.91 -22.25 17.92
N SER A 274 43.19 -21.93 18.03
CA SER A 274 44.19 -22.89 18.49
C SER A 274 45.50 -22.20 18.92
N THR A 275 45.83 -22.44 20.19
CA THR A 275 47.19 -22.49 20.75
C THR A 275 47.93 -21.17 21.03
N GLN A 276 47.74 -20.66 22.25
CA GLN A 276 48.85 -20.07 23.00
C GLN A 276 49.90 -21.18 23.25
N ILE A 277 51.20 -20.89 23.09
CA ILE A 277 52.30 -21.11 24.06
C ILE A 277 53.63 -20.54 23.49
N LEU A 278 54.20 -19.55 24.21
CA LEU A 278 55.61 -19.15 24.41
C LEU A 278 56.60 -18.95 23.23
N SER A 279 57.16 -17.75 23.11
CA SER A 279 58.51 -17.45 23.66
C SER A 279 58.91 -15.99 23.37
N LEU A 280 59.24 -15.26 24.45
CA LEU A 280 60.17 -14.14 24.38
C LEU A 280 61.52 -14.70 23.95
N ASN A 281 62.16 -14.04 22.98
CA ASN A 281 63.60 -14.00 22.89
C ASN A 281 64.01 -12.58 22.52
N SER A 282 64.46 -11.87 23.55
CA SER A 282 65.31 -10.69 23.48
C SER A 282 66.75 -11.14 23.25
N CYS A 283 67.43 -10.52 22.29
CA CYS A 283 68.87 -10.30 22.14
C CYS A 283 69.01 -9.58 20.79
N ASP A 284 69.85 -8.61 20.55
CA ASP A 284 70.76 -7.73 21.29
C ASP A 284 71.21 -6.76 20.19
N GLU A 285 71.33 -5.46 20.48
CA GLU A 285 72.46 -4.69 19.92
C GLU A 285 72.67 -3.42 20.74
N SER A 286 73.89 -3.36 21.24
CA SER A 286 74.48 -2.42 22.20
C SER A 286 74.99 -1.13 21.54
N ASP A 287 74.99 -0.08 22.36
CA ASP A 287 75.96 1.03 22.43
C ASP A 287 76.18 1.96 21.23
N CYS A 288 75.84 3.24 21.42
CA CYS A 288 76.89 4.24 21.65
C CYS A 288 76.36 5.56 22.24
N HIS A 289 77.04 6.00 23.30
CA HIS A 289 76.92 7.27 24.01
C HIS A 289 77.08 8.50 23.11
N SER A 290 76.35 9.59 23.41
CA SER A 290 76.94 10.84 23.93
C SER A 290 75.89 11.93 24.21
N LYS A 291 76.30 12.87 25.07
CA LYS A 291 75.58 13.70 26.04
C LYS A 291 74.82 14.93 25.47
N PRO A 292 74.01 15.60 26.30
CA PRO A 292 73.08 16.66 25.90
C PRO A 292 73.71 18.07 25.94
N ILE A 293 73.07 18.99 25.22
CA ILE A 293 72.92 20.41 25.59
C ILE A 293 71.43 20.70 25.60
#